data_AF-A0A929F713-F1
#
_entry.id   AF-A0A929F713-F1
#
_cell.length_a   1.000
_cell.length_b   1.000
_cell.length_c   1.000
_cell.angle_alpha   90.00
_cell.angle_beta   90.00
_cell.angle_gamma   90.00
#
_symmetry.space_group_name_H-M   'P 1'
#
loop_
_entity.id
_entity.type
_entity.pdbx_description
1 polymer ?
#
loop_
_entity_poly.entity_id
_entity_poly.type
_entity_poly.pdbx_seq_one_letter_code
_entity_poly.pdbx_strand_id
1 'polypeptide(L)'
;MHQRFEIISFLNEALESRQSGRVYIDGPDVKWCLDITEGKLLFAAHSLQYLNTLETILPSLGYEALLPIYWRLTQLKVYKRQVGTSALDALNWTSKIVGALIQYNALEVEKAEKILAKLAEDAVESLLGLENATVAWHPFPKELWHTTTQGIEIASLVNHLTRRLQAWQPLSDRICSPHQRPYCENLEDLFKPTLQGGLSRQMLESLARLMQGASIRQLAQSIKQEETKLAQLLYPYIEHQAIKLWPPLSPLDRLPWLPTEQKSPELVTSTAGKQSEAAVVNKSSHPVANGAVLGKTATTSELNSNNGSKQNYLDNNGSTVLKSKYLIICIDDSKAMLEKIESYLDPDYFELKTIMDPVKAISKICTKKPSLVLMDISMPTISGNSLCSILKRSYMFKDVPIIMISSNTGALNKAKAEVSGAAGYLEKPFSKVQLMNLLDTHLKLNMNRFE
;
A
#
# COMPACT_ATOMS: atom_id res chain seq x y z
N MET A 1 -3.18 31.44 -18.44
CA MET A 1 -4.19 30.86 -17.53
C MET A 1 -4.22 29.37 -17.79
N HIS A 2 -3.64 28.56 -16.92
CA HIS A 2 -3.88 27.12 -16.99
C HIS A 2 -5.28 26.87 -16.41
N GLN A 3 -6.19 26.37 -17.23
CA GLN A 3 -7.53 26.00 -16.81
C GLN A 3 -7.41 24.81 -15.84
N ARG A 4 -8.08 24.91 -14.69
CA ARG A 4 -8.14 23.83 -13.70
C ARG A 4 -8.82 22.62 -14.34
N PHE A 5 -8.20 21.45 -14.23
CA PHE A 5 -8.79 20.21 -14.71
C PHE A 5 -9.94 19.80 -13.76
N GLU A 6 -11.07 19.38 -14.33
CA GLU A 6 -12.19 18.81 -13.59
C GLU A 6 -12.76 17.65 -14.39
N ILE A 7 -12.77 16.44 -13.81
CA ILE A 7 -13.16 15.22 -14.53
C ILE A 7 -14.61 15.26 -15.02
N ILE A 8 -15.53 15.86 -14.26
CA ILE A 8 -16.94 15.97 -14.65
C ILE A 8 -17.08 16.89 -15.88
N SER A 9 -16.40 18.04 -15.87
CA SER A 9 -16.38 18.95 -17.02
C SER A 9 -15.77 18.28 -18.24
N PHE A 10 -14.66 17.57 -18.07
CA PHE A 10 -13.99 16.84 -19.14
C PHE A 10 -14.90 15.77 -19.77
N LEU A 11 -15.60 14.98 -18.95
CA LEU A 11 -16.51 13.95 -19.45
C LEU A 11 -17.73 14.53 -20.18
N ASN A 12 -18.26 15.68 -19.74
CA ASN A 12 -19.33 16.37 -20.45
C ASN A 12 -18.86 16.90 -21.80
N GLU A 13 -17.66 17.49 -21.88
CA GLU A 13 -17.07 17.93 -23.14
C GLU A 13 -16.84 16.75 -24.11
N ALA A 14 -16.35 15.61 -23.60
CA ALA A 14 -16.20 14.39 -24.40
C ALA A 14 -17.55 13.85 -24.91
N LEU A 15 -18.62 13.97 -24.11
CA LEU A 15 -19.98 13.58 -24.48
C LEU A 15 -20.54 14.50 -25.57
N GLU A 16 -20.37 15.82 -25.44
CA GLU A 16 -20.83 16.82 -26.42
C GLU A 16 -20.10 16.70 -27.76
N SER A 17 -18.78 16.55 -27.71
CA SER A 17 -17.93 16.44 -28.90
C SER A 17 -18.00 15.09 -29.59
N ARG A 18 -18.60 14.07 -28.95
CA ARG A 18 -18.64 12.67 -29.41
C ARG A 18 -17.27 12.13 -29.82
N GLN A 19 -16.21 12.60 -29.15
CA GLN A 19 -14.86 12.15 -29.43
C GLN A 19 -14.69 10.68 -29.08
N SER A 20 -13.93 9.98 -29.93
CA SER A 20 -13.61 8.57 -29.74
C SER A 20 -12.11 8.38 -29.77
N GLY A 21 -11.59 7.70 -28.76
CA GLY A 21 -10.17 7.40 -28.65
C GLY A 21 -9.77 7.08 -27.22
N ARG A 22 -8.46 6.94 -27.06
CA ARG A 22 -7.81 6.78 -25.77
C ARG A 22 -7.33 8.13 -25.26
N VAL A 23 -7.62 8.40 -24.00
CA VAL A 23 -7.21 9.60 -23.29
C VAL A 23 -6.18 9.21 -22.23
N TYR A 24 -5.01 9.83 -22.28
CA TYR A 24 -4.09 9.82 -21.15
C TYR A 24 -4.23 11.12 -20.36
N ILE A 25 -4.41 10.97 -19.05
CA ILE A 25 -4.47 12.08 -18.12
C ILE A 25 -3.27 11.91 -17.20
N ASP A 26 -2.31 12.82 -17.31
CA ASP A 26 -1.09 12.81 -16.52
C ASP A 26 -1.24 13.85 -15.39
N GLY A 27 -1.37 13.36 -14.15
CA GLY A 27 -1.30 14.20 -12.95
C GLY A 27 0.12 14.22 -12.35
N PRO A 28 0.30 14.89 -11.20
CA PRO A 28 1.62 15.07 -10.60
C PRO A 28 2.29 13.75 -10.20
N ASP A 29 1.54 12.84 -9.57
CA ASP A 29 2.07 11.59 -9.00
C ASP A 29 1.48 10.33 -9.64
N VAL A 30 0.37 10.47 -10.36
CA VAL A 30 -0.45 9.37 -10.88
C VAL A 30 -0.83 9.65 -12.32
N LYS A 31 -0.94 8.58 -13.11
CA LYS A 31 -1.34 8.62 -14.52
C LYS A 31 -2.61 7.81 -14.71
N TRP A 32 -3.51 8.30 -15.55
CA TRP A 32 -4.76 7.62 -15.89
C TRP A 32 -4.85 7.38 -17.40
N CYS A 33 -5.56 6.33 -17.76
CA CYS A 33 -5.91 5.97 -19.12
C CYS A 33 -7.41 5.73 -19.19
N LEU A 34 -8.12 6.40 -20.09
CA LEU A 34 -9.55 6.20 -20.36
C LEU A 34 -9.72 5.86 -21.83
N ASP A 35 -10.55 4.87 -22.16
CA ASP A 35 -10.98 4.59 -23.53
C ASP A 35 -12.43 5.00 -23.68
N ILE A 36 -12.68 6.03 -24.50
CA ILE A 36 -13.99 6.64 -24.69
C ILE A 36 -14.40 6.47 -26.14
N THR A 37 -15.63 6.02 -26.40
CA THR A 37 -16.22 5.96 -27.74
C THR A 37 -17.65 6.46 -27.72
N GLU A 38 -18.01 7.41 -28.58
CA GLU A 38 -19.40 7.82 -28.83
C GLU A 38 -20.27 8.00 -27.56
N GLY A 39 -19.75 8.67 -26.53
CA GLY A 39 -20.48 8.90 -25.27
C GLY A 39 -20.44 7.75 -24.26
N LYS A 40 -19.61 6.73 -24.51
CA LYS A 40 -19.40 5.56 -23.63
C LYS A 40 -17.96 5.46 -23.16
N LEU A 41 -17.77 5.07 -21.91
CA LEU A 41 -16.49 4.70 -21.33
C LEU A 41 -16.31 3.18 -21.41
N LEU A 42 -15.37 2.72 -22.23
CA LEU A 42 -15.09 1.29 -22.43
C LEU A 42 -14.13 0.74 -21.38
N PHE A 43 -13.17 1.56 -20.94
CA PHE A 43 -12.14 1.18 -20.00
C PHE A 43 -11.61 2.42 -19.28
N ALA A 44 -11.25 2.27 -18.01
CA ALA A 44 -10.41 3.23 -17.34
C ALA A 44 -9.50 2.55 -16.32
N ALA A 45 -8.28 3.06 -16.19
CA ALA A 45 -7.33 2.60 -15.18
C ALA A 45 -6.37 3.71 -14.76
N HIS A 46 -5.71 3.52 -13.61
CA HIS A 46 -4.66 4.41 -13.13
C HIS A 46 -3.37 3.68 -12.73
N SER A 47 -2.24 4.37 -12.70
CA SER A 47 -0.91 3.77 -12.54
C SER A 47 -0.68 3.08 -11.20
N LEU A 48 -1.53 3.38 -10.21
CA LEU A 48 -1.55 2.75 -8.88
C LEU A 48 -2.53 1.57 -8.73
N GLN A 49 -3.35 1.26 -9.73
CA GLN A 49 -4.25 0.09 -9.72
C GLN A 49 -3.41 -1.15 -10.02
N TYR A 50 -2.75 -1.67 -8.98
CA TYR A 50 -1.97 -2.90 -9.08
C TYR A 50 -2.84 -4.14 -8.86
N LEU A 51 -2.27 -5.30 -9.22
CA LEU A 51 -2.81 -6.68 -9.17
C LEU A 51 -3.88 -6.94 -8.08
N ASN A 52 -3.70 -6.44 -6.85
CA ASN A 52 -4.62 -6.66 -5.73
C ASN A 52 -6.02 -6.04 -5.94
N THR A 53 -6.20 -5.13 -6.90
CA THR A 53 -7.53 -4.58 -7.23
C THR A 53 -8.47 -5.69 -7.71
N LEU A 54 -7.99 -6.61 -8.57
CA LEU A 54 -8.79 -7.76 -8.99
C LEU A 54 -9.01 -8.75 -7.84
N GLU A 55 -8.06 -8.88 -6.91
CA GLU A 55 -8.24 -9.71 -5.71
C GLU A 55 -9.37 -9.21 -4.80
N THR A 56 -9.69 -7.91 -4.88
CA THR A 56 -10.77 -7.30 -4.11
C THR A 56 -12.09 -7.31 -4.91
N ILE A 57 -12.02 -6.99 -6.20
CA ILE A 57 -13.21 -6.90 -7.06
C ILE A 57 -13.82 -8.27 -7.34
N LEU A 58 -12.99 -9.29 -7.62
CA LEU A 58 -13.49 -10.62 -7.97
C LEU A 58 -14.38 -11.20 -6.85
N PRO A 59 -13.97 -11.24 -5.56
CA PRO A 59 -14.86 -11.64 -4.47
C PRO A 59 -16.09 -10.75 -4.31
N SER A 60 -15.96 -9.43 -4.47
CA SER A 60 -17.09 -8.51 -4.32
C SER A 60 -18.22 -8.77 -5.32
N LEU A 61 -17.88 -9.33 -6.49
CA LEU A 61 -18.83 -9.73 -7.54
C LEU A 61 -19.23 -11.22 -7.45
N GLY A 62 -18.76 -11.96 -6.44
CA GLY A 62 -19.01 -13.38 -6.28
C GLY A 62 -18.16 -14.28 -7.18
N TYR A 63 -17.06 -13.78 -7.74
CA TYR A 63 -16.17 -14.48 -8.67
C TYR A 63 -14.89 -15.02 -7.99
N GLU A 64 -14.99 -15.43 -6.73
CA GLU A 64 -13.86 -15.95 -5.93
C GLU A 64 -13.16 -17.15 -6.58
N ALA A 65 -13.92 -17.98 -7.29
CA ALA A 65 -13.40 -19.15 -8.01
C ALA A 65 -12.38 -18.80 -9.11
N LEU A 66 -12.33 -17.53 -9.55
CA LEU A 66 -11.36 -17.07 -10.55
C LEU A 66 -10.01 -16.68 -9.94
N LEU A 67 -9.91 -16.48 -8.62
CA LEU A 67 -8.67 -16.10 -7.96
C LEU A 67 -7.50 -17.07 -8.25
N PRO A 68 -7.68 -18.41 -8.22
CA PRO A 68 -6.60 -19.34 -8.56
C PRO A 68 -6.11 -19.22 -10.00
N ILE A 69 -7.03 -18.98 -10.95
CA ILE A 69 -6.70 -18.83 -12.38
C ILE A 69 -6.01 -17.49 -12.60
N TYR A 70 -6.56 -16.43 -12.01
CA TYR A 70 -5.96 -15.10 -11.97
C TYR A 70 -4.52 -15.15 -11.45
N TRP A 71 -4.29 -15.76 -10.28
CA TRP A 71 -2.94 -15.92 -9.73
C TRP A 71 -2.05 -16.70 -10.70
N ARG A 72 -2.53 -17.80 -11.29
CA ARG A 72 -1.75 -18.55 -12.29
C ARG A 72 -1.36 -17.69 -13.51
N LEU A 73 -2.27 -16.87 -14.03
CA LEU A 73 -2.00 -15.98 -15.16
C LEU A 73 -0.97 -14.90 -14.82
N THR A 74 -0.99 -14.37 -13.60
CA THR A 74 0.00 -13.39 -13.13
C THR A 74 1.39 -14.00 -12.93
N GLN A 75 1.48 -15.32 -12.74
CA GLN A 75 2.72 -16.06 -12.48
C GLN A 75 3.38 -16.65 -13.74
N LEU A 76 2.60 -16.94 -14.79
CA LEU A 76 3.14 -17.41 -16.06
C LEU A 76 4.02 -16.32 -16.68
N LYS A 77 5.25 -16.69 -17.06
CA LYS A 77 6.27 -15.83 -17.70
C LYS A 77 5.82 -15.09 -18.98
N VAL A 78 4.55 -15.17 -19.37
CA VAL A 78 3.91 -14.44 -20.46
C VAL A 78 3.72 -12.95 -20.13
N TYR A 79 3.71 -12.57 -18.85
CA TYR A 79 3.55 -11.16 -18.42
C TYR A 79 4.57 -10.72 -17.35
N LYS A 80 5.78 -11.29 -17.35
CA LYS A 80 6.90 -10.60 -16.71
C LYS A 80 7.02 -9.25 -17.42
N ARG A 81 6.91 -8.16 -16.65
CA ARG A 81 7.32 -6.80 -17.00
C ARG A 81 8.57 -6.92 -17.88
N GLN A 82 8.41 -6.85 -19.20
CA GLN A 82 9.57 -6.71 -20.07
C GLN A 82 10.18 -5.40 -19.61
N VAL A 83 11.39 -5.47 -19.07
CA VAL A 83 12.18 -4.31 -18.72
C VAL A 83 12.34 -3.53 -20.04
N GLY A 84 11.49 -2.51 -20.23
CA GLY A 84 11.32 -1.80 -21.51
C GLY A 84 9.88 -1.46 -21.92
N THR A 85 8.83 -2.06 -21.33
CA THR A 85 7.45 -1.65 -21.65
C THR A 85 7.13 -0.28 -21.07
N SER A 86 6.50 0.59 -21.87
CA SER A 86 6.21 1.97 -21.49
C SER A 86 5.31 2.01 -20.25
N ALA A 87 5.37 3.08 -19.45
CA ALA A 87 4.47 3.26 -18.30
C ALA A 87 2.97 3.17 -18.72
N LEU A 88 2.66 3.46 -19.99
CA LEU A 88 1.33 3.35 -20.59
C LEU A 88 0.88 1.89 -20.81
N ASP A 89 1.81 0.94 -21.04
CA ASP A 89 1.46 -0.48 -21.20
C ASP A 89 1.03 -1.12 -19.89
N ALA A 90 1.55 -0.62 -18.76
CA ALA A 90 1.15 -1.07 -17.43
C ALA A 90 -0.31 -0.74 -17.11
N LEU A 91 -0.84 0.36 -17.67
CA LEU A 91 -2.25 0.77 -17.47
C LEU A 91 -3.25 -0.19 -18.13
N ASN A 92 -2.82 -0.97 -19.13
CA ASN A 92 -3.68 -1.94 -19.80
C ASN A 92 -3.65 -3.33 -19.16
N TRP A 93 -2.84 -3.53 -18.11
CA TRP A 93 -2.58 -4.85 -17.55
C TRP A 93 -3.88 -5.53 -17.08
N THR A 94 -4.73 -4.83 -16.33
CA THR A 94 -5.99 -5.37 -15.80
C THR A 94 -6.91 -5.84 -16.92
N SER A 95 -7.06 -5.05 -17.98
CA SER A 95 -7.79 -5.47 -19.18
C SER A 95 -7.16 -6.70 -19.84
N LYS A 96 -5.84 -6.76 -20.01
CA LYS A 96 -5.17 -7.92 -20.62
C LYS A 96 -5.40 -9.22 -19.83
N ILE A 97 -5.40 -9.16 -18.50
CA ILE A 97 -5.73 -10.31 -17.66
C ILE A 97 -7.19 -10.74 -17.84
N VAL A 98 -8.13 -9.78 -17.78
CA VAL A 98 -9.55 -10.09 -17.95
C VAL A 98 -9.81 -10.69 -19.34
N GLY A 99 -9.17 -10.15 -20.38
CA GLY A 99 -9.21 -10.71 -21.73
C GLY A 99 -8.63 -12.13 -21.82
N ALA A 100 -7.52 -12.40 -21.13
CA ALA A 100 -6.96 -13.74 -21.04
C ALA A 100 -7.94 -14.72 -20.36
N LEU A 101 -8.65 -14.29 -19.30
CA LEU A 101 -9.67 -15.13 -18.65
C LEU A 101 -10.81 -15.49 -19.61
N ILE A 102 -11.22 -14.57 -20.48
CA ILE A 102 -12.21 -14.85 -21.54
C ILE A 102 -11.64 -15.86 -22.53
N GLN A 103 -10.41 -15.65 -23.00
CA GLN A 103 -9.76 -16.52 -23.99
C GLN A 103 -9.59 -17.96 -23.47
N TYR A 104 -9.31 -18.14 -22.18
CA TYR A 104 -9.23 -19.46 -21.54
C TYR A 104 -10.59 -20.04 -21.13
N ASN A 105 -11.70 -19.45 -21.57
CA ASN A 105 -13.07 -19.85 -21.24
C ASN A 105 -13.33 -19.94 -19.73
N ALA A 106 -12.58 -19.15 -18.93
CA ALA A 106 -12.73 -19.07 -17.49
C ALA A 106 -13.74 -17.99 -17.09
N LEU A 107 -14.03 -17.04 -17.97
CA LEU A 107 -14.89 -15.89 -17.71
C LEU A 107 -15.74 -15.56 -18.94
N GLU A 108 -17.05 -15.46 -18.76
CA GLU A 108 -17.98 -15.00 -19.81
C GLU A 108 -17.80 -13.49 -20.07
N VAL A 109 -18.06 -13.06 -21.31
CA VAL A 109 -17.91 -11.65 -21.72
C VAL A 109 -18.78 -10.72 -20.86
N GLU A 110 -20.02 -11.08 -20.56
CA GLU A 110 -20.91 -10.26 -19.72
C GLU A 110 -20.37 -10.05 -18.29
N LYS A 111 -19.74 -11.08 -17.71
CA LYS A 111 -19.11 -11.00 -16.39
C LYS A 111 -17.83 -10.18 -16.43
N ALA A 112 -17.07 -10.28 -17.52
CA ALA A 112 -15.89 -9.47 -17.76
C ALA A 112 -16.22 -7.98 -17.90
N GLU A 113 -17.30 -7.64 -18.59
CA GLU A 113 -17.80 -6.28 -18.70
C GLU A 113 -18.14 -5.68 -17.33
N LYS A 114 -18.77 -6.46 -16.43
CA LYS A 114 -19.04 -6.02 -15.05
C LYS A 114 -17.77 -5.73 -14.26
N ILE A 115 -16.73 -6.56 -14.42
CA ILE A 115 -15.43 -6.34 -13.77
C ILE A 115 -14.76 -5.06 -14.31
N LEU A 116 -14.73 -4.88 -15.63
CA LEU A 116 -14.16 -3.69 -16.25
C LEU A 116 -14.93 -2.42 -15.89
N ALA A 117 -16.26 -2.48 -15.87
CA ALA A 117 -17.09 -1.36 -15.46
C ALA A 117 -16.73 -0.94 -14.02
N LYS A 118 -16.61 -1.91 -13.10
CA LYS A 118 -16.26 -1.59 -11.71
C LYS A 118 -14.86 -1.00 -11.56
N LEU A 119 -13.89 -1.53 -12.31
CA LEU A 119 -12.53 -0.98 -12.37
C LEU A 119 -12.49 0.43 -12.93
N ALA A 120 -13.27 0.67 -13.98
CA ALA A 120 -13.35 1.95 -14.67
C ALA A 120 -14.00 3.02 -13.79
N GLU A 121 -15.11 2.69 -13.12
CA GLU A 121 -15.73 3.56 -12.12
C GLU A 121 -14.74 3.95 -11.03
N ASP A 122 -14.06 2.97 -10.42
CA ASP A 122 -13.09 3.22 -9.36
C ASP A 122 -11.91 4.08 -9.86
N ALA A 123 -11.48 3.88 -11.11
CA ALA A 123 -10.41 4.67 -11.72
C ALA A 123 -10.83 6.12 -11.96
N VAL A 124 -12.03 6.35 -12.49
CA VAL A 124 -12.55 7.69 -12.76
C VAL A 124 -12.91 8.42 -11.47
N GLU A 125 -13.45 7.72 -10.46
CA GLU A 125 -13.69 8.30 -9.13
C GLU A 125 -12.40 8.87 -8.51
N SER A 126 -11.26 8.24 -8.75
CA SER A 126 -9.96 8.73 -8.23
C SER A 126 -9.49 10.05 -8.85
N LEU A 127 -10.12 10.50 -9.95
CA LEU A 127 -9.86 11.78 -10.60
C LEU A 127 -10.68 12.95 -10.01
N LEU A 128 -11.64 12.70 -9.12
CA LEU A 128 -12.55 13.74 -8.58
C LEU A 128 -11.81 14.90 -7.90
N GLY A 129 -10.61 14.65 -7.38
CA GLY A 129 -9.75 15.62 -6.72
C GLY A 129 -8.62 16.21 -7.56
N LEU A 130 -8.50 15.80 -8.83
CA LEU A 130 -7.37 16.20 -9.67
C LEU A 130 -7.63 17.58 -10.27
N GLU A 131 -6.76 18.54 -9.96
CA GLU A 131 -6.88 19.93 -10.46
C GLU A 131 -5.85 20.29 -11.53
N ASN A 132 -4.69 19.64 -11.48
CA ASN A 132 -3.56 19.90 -12.36
C ASN A 132 -3.26 18.64 -13.17
N ALA A 133 -3.66 18.65 -14.43
CA ALA A 133 -3.46 17.51 -15.32
C ALA A 133 -3.13 17.96 -16.75
N THR A 134 -2.31 17.17 -17.43
CA THR A 134 -2.17 17.26 -18.89
C THR A 134 -2.96 16.13 -19.53
N VAL A 135 -3.79 16.48 -20.53
CA VAL A 135 -4.67 15.54 -21.22
C VAL A 135 -4.20 15.37 -22.66
N ALA A 136 -4.07 14.13 -23.12
CA ALA A 136 -3.67 13.80 -24.49
C ALA A 136 -4.57 12.71 -25.08
N TRP A 137 -5.12 12.99 -26.27
CA TRP A 137 -5.92 12.05 -27.05
C TRP A 137 -5.05 11.25 -28.02
N HIS A 138 -5.32 9.96 -28.10
CA HIS A 138 -4.66 9.01 -28.99
C HIS A 138 -5.68 8.09 -29.66
N PRO A 139 -5.39 7.54 -30.84
CA PRO A 139 -6.21 6.49 -31.43
C PRO A 139 -6.29 5.24 -30.53
N PHE A 140 -7.36 4.46 -30.67
CA PHE A 140 -7.49 3.20 -29.95
C PHE A 140 -6.33 2.25 -30.30
N PRO A 141 -5.78 1.55 -29.30
CA PRO A 141 -4.87 0.43 -29.57
C PRO A 141 -5.64 -0.68 -30.29
N LYS A 142 -5.12 -1.12 -31.44
CA LYS A 142 -5.77 -2.10 -32.33
C LYS A 142 -5.93 -3.52 -31.74
N GLU A 143 -5.35 -3.79 -30.57
CA GLU A 143 -5.21 -5.14 -30.01
C GLU A 143 -6.07 -5.41 -28.76
N LEU A 144 -6.86 -4.44 -28.29
CA LEU A 144 -7.55 -4.58 -27.01
C LEU A 144 -8.99 -5.06 -27.19
N TRP A 145 -9.30 -6.23 -26.62
CA TRP A 145 -10.61 -6.88 -26.68
C TRP A 145 -11.76 -6.04 -26.11
N HIS A 146 -11.46 -5.12 -25.17
CA HIS A 146 -12.50 -4.33 -24.51
C HIS A 146 -13.08 -3.22 -25.40
N THR A 147 -12.50 -2.95 -26.58
CA THR A 147 -13.05 -1.96 -27.51
C THR A 147 -14.38 -2.39 -28.14
N THR A 148 -14.77 -3.65 -27.97
CA THR A 148 -16.05 -4.21 -28.46
C THR A 148 -17.10 -4.37 -27.36
N THR A 149 -16.84 -3.86 -26.15
CA THR A 149 -17.76 -3.98 -25.01
C THR A 149 -18.87 -2.94 -25.03
N GLN A 150 -19.95 -3.17 -24.29
CA GLN A 150 -21.05 -2.21 -24.20
C GLN A 150 -20.63 -0.88 -23.56
N GLY A 151 -19.63 -0.91 -22.65
CA GLY A 151 -19.15 0.24 -21.90
C GLY A 151 -20.14 0.80 -20.88
N ILE A 152 -19.72 1.85 -20.17
CA ILE A 152 -20.56 2.64 -19.27
C ILE A 152 -21.01 3.90 -20.02
N GLU A 153 -22.31 4.20 -20.02
CA GLU A 153 -22.83 5.48 -20.52
C GLU A 153 -22.24 6.65 -19.73
N ILE A 154 -21.53 7.57 -20.41
CA ILE A 154 -20.85 8.69 -19.76
C ILE A 154 -21.84 9.59 -19.01
N ALA A 155 -23.04 9.79 -19.56
CA ALA A 155 -24.09 10.55 -18.87
C ALA A 155 -24.48 9.94 -17.51
N SER A 156 -24.58 8.60 -17.44
CA SER A 156 -24.86 7.89 -16.18
C SER A 156 -23.68 8.00 -15.22
N LEU A 157 -22.46 7.85 -15.74
CA LEU A 157 -21.23 7.99 -14.96
C LEU A 157 -21.07 9.40 -14.38
N VAL A 158 -21.33 10.45 -15.16
CA VAL A 158 -21.30 11.85 -14.68
C VAL A 158 -22.31 12.06 -13.55
N ASN A 159 -23.54 11.54 -13.69
CA ASN A 159 -24.55 11.61 -12.62
C ASN A 159 -24.11 10.88 -11.36
N HIS A 160 -23.48 9.70 -11.50
CA HIS A 160 -22.90 8.95 -10.39
C HIS A 160 -21.79 9.73 -9.69
N LEU A 161 -20.80 10.23 -10.44
CA LEU A 161 -19.68 11.01 -9.94
C LEU A 161 -20.15 12.30 -9.25
N THR A 162 -21.14 12.99 -9.82
CA THR A 162 -21.73 14.20 -9.23
C THR A 162 -22.37 13.90 -7.87
N ARG A 163 -23.20 12.86 -7.77
CA ARG A 163 -23.81 12.45 -6.49
C ARG A 163 -22.75 12.08 -5.46
N ARG A 164 -21.71 11.36 -5.89
CA ARG A 164 -20.59 11.00 -5.02
C ARG A 164 -19.84 12.21 -4.52
N LEU A 165 -19.52 13.15 -5.40
CA LEU A 165 -18.83 14.39 -5.06
C LEU A 165 -19.63 15.19 -4.01
N GLN A 166 -20.94 15.37 -4.25
CA GLN A 166 -21.85 16.02 -3.30
C GLN A 166 -21.90 15.32 -1.94
N ALA A 167 -21.79 13.99 -1.90
CA ALA A 167 -21.78 13.24 -0.64
C ALA A 167 -20.46 13.38 0.13
N TRP A 168 -19.34 13.60 -0.55
CA TRP A 168 -18.01 13.78 0.05
C TRP A 168 -17.71 15.22 0.46
N GLN A 169 -18.24 16.20 -0.26
CA GLN A 169 -17.98 17.63 -0.03
C GLN A 169 -18.17 18.07 1.43
N PRO A 170 -19.29 17.75 2.13
CA PRO A 170 -19.49 18.13 3.53
C PRO A 170 -18.49 17.50 4.50
N LEU A 171 -17.85 16.39 4.09
CA LEU A 171 -16.91 15.63 4.92
C LEU A 171 -15.46 16.03 4.66
N SER A 172 -15.20 16.81 3.62
CA SER A 172 -13.86 17.10 3.09
C SER A 172 -12.96 17.88 4.05
N ASP A 173 -13.54 18.57 5.04
CA ASP A 173 -12.83 19.26 6.13
C ASP A 173 -11.94 18.31 6.96
N ARG A 174 -12.34 17.03 7.08
CA ARG A 174 -11.59 16.00 7.84
C ARG A 174 -11.27 14.77 7.00
N ILE A 175 -12.18 14.35 6.13
CA ILE A 175 -12.05 13.17 5.28
C ILE A 175 -11.70 13.62 3.85
N CYS A 176 -10.41 13.75 3.59
CA CYS A 176 -9.86 14.17 2.30
C CYS A 176 -9.61 12.99 1.35
N SER A 177 -9.66 11.75 1.83
CA SER A 177 -9.53 10.56 0.98
C SER A 177 -10.31 9.37 1.55
N PRO A 178 -11.01 8.60 0.69
CA PRO A 178 -11.65 7.36 1.14
C PRO A 178 -10.66 6.27 1.61
N HIS A 179 -9.38 6.45 1.31
CA HIS A 179 -8.30 5.56 1.74
C HIS A 179 -7.71 5.95 3.10
N GLN A 180 -8.18 7.03 3.73
CA GLN A 180 -7.82 7.35 5.11
C GLN A 180 -8.28 6.26 6.07
N ARG A 181 -7.53 6.10 7.17
CA ARG A 181 -7.66 4.96 8.09
C ARG A 181 -8.16 5.45 9.44
N PRO A 182 -9.45 5.22 9.78
CA PRO A 182 -9.96 5.54 11.10
C PRO A 182 -9.37 4.58 12.13
N TYR A 183 -8.97 5.12 13.27
CA TYR A 183 -8.43 4.38 14.40
C TYR A 183 -8.99 4.95 15.71
N CYS A 184 -9.31 4.07 16.64
CA CYS A 184 -9.83 4.40 17.95
C CYS A 184 -8.81 3.98 19.02
N GLU A 185 -8.35 4.94 19.82
CA GLU A 185 -7.42 4.66 20.94
C GLU A 185 -8.15 4.01 22.11
N ASN A 186 -9.29 4.57 22.51
CA ASN A 186 -10.11 4.05 23.60
C ASN A 186 -11.56 3.85 23.16
N LEU A 187 -12.07 2.63 23.31
CA LEU A 187 -13.47 2.28 23.02
C LEU A 187 -14.48 3.13 23.81
N GLU A 188 -14.12 3.55 25.03
CA GLU A 188 -14.99 4.38 25.87
C GLU A 188 -15.27 5.77 25.28
N ASP A 189 -14.34 6.30 24.47
CA ASP A 189 -14.50 7.60 23.82
C ASP A 189 -15.64 7.59 22.79
N LEU A 190 -15.96 6.43 22.20
CA LEU A 190 -17.05 6.27 21.24
C LEU A 190 -18.44 6.33 21.89
N PHE A 191 -18.54 6.12 23.20
CA PHE A 191 -19.81 6.04 23.92
C PHE A 191 -20.11 7.29 24.76
N LYS A 192 -19.34 8.36 24.59
CA LYS A 192 -19.56 9.62 25.30
C LYS A 192 -20.95 10.19 24.93
N PRO A 193 -21.75 10.64 25.92
CA PRO A 193 -23.12 11.12 25.69
C PRO A 193 -23.19 12.40 24.83
N THR A 194 -22.07 13.08 24.66
CA THR A 194 -21.92 14.23 23.75
C THR A 194 -21.95 13.86 22.27
N LEU A 195 -21.82 12.57 21.93
CA LEU A 195 -21.81 12.08 20.56
C LEU A 195 -23.23 11.66 20.14
N GLN A 196 -23.94 12.52 19.41
CA GLN A 196 -25.19 12.15 18.74
C GLN A 196 -24.90 11.46 17.41
N GLY A 197 -24.42 10.22 17.45
CA GLY A 197 -24.17 9.43 16.24
C GLY A 197 -25.30 8.46 15.94
N GLY A 198 -25.69 8.33 14.66
CA GLY A 198 -26.71 7.38 14.20
C GLY A 198 -26.29 5.91 14.16
N LEU A 199 -25.14 5.55 14.77
CA LEU A 199 -24.61 4.19 14.80
C LEU A 199 -25.02 3.47 16.10
N SER A 200 -25.50 2.23 15.97
CA SER A 200 -25.79 1.40 17.15
C SER A 200 -24.50 1.00 17.87
N ARG A 201 -24.60 0.75 19.18
CA ARG A 201 -23.47 0.31 20.01
C ARG A 201 -22.77 -0.93 19.45
N GLN A 202 -23.54 -1.93 19.02
CA GLN A 202 -23.01 -3.16 18.41
C GLN A 202 -22.25 -2.89 17.10
N MET A 203 -22.72 -1.93 16.30
CA MET A 203 -22.06 -1.52 15.07
C MET A 203 -20.73 -0.80 15.35
N LEU A 204 -20.70 0.08 16.36
CA LEU A 204 -19.48 0.76 16.80
C LEU A 204 -18.43 -0.22 17.32
N GLU A 205 -18.82 -1.19 18.15
CA GLU A 205 -17.91 -2.23 18.65
C GLU A 205 -17.38 -3.13 17.53
N SER A 206 -18.20 -3.39 16.51
CA SER A 206 -17.78 -4.15 15.33
C SER A 206 -16.81 -3.35 14.46
N LEU A 207 -17.11 -2.07 14.22
CA LEU A 207 -16.24 -1.16 13.47
C LEU A 207 -14.91 -0.91 14.18
N ALA A 208 -14.91 -0.69 15.50
CA ALA A 208 -13.70 -0.49 16.29
C ALA A 208 -12.75 -1.69 16.20
N ARG A 209 -13.28 -2.92 16.16
CA ARG A 209 -12.48 -4.13 15.92
C ARG A 209 -11.87 -4.17 14.52
N LEU A 210 -12.57 -3.64 13.52
CA LEU A 210 -12.12 -3.61 12.12
C LEU A 210 -11.16 -2.43 11.82
N MET A 211 -11.21 -1.34 12.61
CA MET A 211 -10.40 -0.12 12.48
C MET A 211 -8.88 -0.32 12.72
N GLN A 212 -8.39 -1.57 12.79
CA GLN A 212 -6.98 -1.92 12.99
C GLN A 212 -6.10 -1.70 11.74
N GLY A 213 -6.19 -0.50 11.15
CA GLY A 213 -5.44 -0.12 9.96
C GLY A 213 -6.18 -0.28 8.63
N ALA A 214 -7.46 -0.68 8.67
CA ALA A 214 -8.33 -0.65 7.51
C ALA A 214 -8.69 0.80 7.11
N SER A 215 -8.82 1.05 5.81
CA SER A 215 -9.33 2.31 5.27
C SER A 215 -10.86 2.40 5.35
N ILE A 216 -11.43 3.60 5.24
CA ILE A 216 -12.89 3.82 5.15
C ILE A 216 -13.49 2.94 4.04
N ARG A 217 -12.86 2.88 2.86
CA ARG A 217 -13.26 2.00 1.76
C ARG A 217 -13.36 0.52 2.18
N GLN A 218 -12.30 0.00 2.80
CA GLN A 218 -12.23 -1.40 3.22
C GLN A 218 -13.23 -1.73 4.32
N LEU A 219 -13.46 -0.79 5.24
CA LEU A 219 -14.47 -0.93 6.27
C LEU A 219 -15.87 -1.01 5.65
N ALA A 220 -16.19 -0.12 4.71
CA ALA A 220 -17.47 -0.10 4.00
C ALA A 220 -17.74 -1.42 3.26
N GLN A 221 -16.72 -1.94 2.57
CA GLN A 221 -16.78 -3.26 1.93
C GLN A 221 -17.03 -4.39 2.94
N SER A 222 -16.33 -4.38 4.08
CA SER A 222 -16.44 -5.41 5.11
C SER A 222 -17.85 -5.48 5.73
N ILE A 223 -18.53 -4.34 5.84
CA ILE A 223 -19.90 -4.25 6.39
C ILE A 223 -20.98 -4.20 5.30
N LYS A 224 -20.60 -4.35 4.02
CA LYS A 224 -21.51 -4.24 2.85
C LYS A 224 -22.35 -2.96 2.85
N GLN A 225 -21.73 -1.82 3.15
CA GLN A 225 -22.36 -0.49 3.07
C GLN A 225 -21.68 0.37 2.01
N GLU A 226 -22.38 1.39 1.54
CA GLU A 226 -21.77 2.42 0.71
C GLU A 226 -20.71 3.20 1.49
N GLU A 227 -19.60 3.47 0.81
CA GLU A 227 -18.43 4.14 1.35
C GLU A 227 -18.74 5.56 1.87
N THR A 228 -19.49 6.34 1.09
CA THR A 228 -19.97 7.69 1.46
C THR A 228 -20.87 7.65 2.68
N LYS A 229 -21.79 6.68 2.74
CA LYS A 229 -22.71 6.50 3.87
C LYS A 229 -21.97 6.13 5.14
N LEU A 230 -20.99 5.23 5.07
CA LEU A 230 -20.14 4.92 6.22
C LEU A 230 -19.34 6.15 6.66
N ALA A 231 -18.76 6.91 5.72
CA ALA A 231 -18.03 8.13 6.05
C ALA A 231 -18.92 9.15 6.77
N GLN A 232 -20.16 9.37 6.30
CA GLN A 232 -21.15 10.23 6.97
C GLN A 232 -21.47 9.75 8.39
N LEU A 233 -21.62 8.44 8.59
CA LEU A 233 -21.90 7.85 9.90
C LEU A 233 -20.72 7.97 10.88
N LEU A 234 -19.49 7.92 10.37
CA LEU A 234 -18.26 8.08 11.16
C LEU A 234 -17.91 9.55 11.43
N TYR A 235 -18.37 10.48 10.59
CA TYR A 235 -17.95 11.87 10.64
C TYR A 235 -18.14 12.56 11.99
N PRO A 236 -19.29 12.43 12.71
CA PRO A 236 -19.46 13.06 14.02
C PRO A 236 -18.40 12.58 15.04
N TYR A 237 -18.03 11.31 14.98
CA TYR A 237 -17.01 10.73 15.86
C TYR A 237 -15.60 11.21 15.50
N ILE A 238 -15.34 11.49 14.22
CA ILE A 238 -14.06 12.04 13.74
C ILE A 238 -13.95 13.52 14.12
N GLU A 239 -15.04 14.29 13.95
CA GLU A 239 -15.11 15.70 14.28
C GLU A 239 -14.84 15.95 15.77
N HIS A 240 -15.44 15.14 16.64
CA HIS A 240 -15.24 15.18 18.09
C HIS A 240 -13.97 14.43 18.58
N GLN A 241 -13.10 13.99 17.67
CA GLN A 241 -11.83 13.30 17.95
C GLN A 241 -11.95 11.96 18.72
N ALA A 242 -13.15 11.37 18.80
CA ALA A 242 -13.33 10.01 19.33
C ALA A 242 -12.73 8.95 18.37
N ILE A 243 -12.71 9.26 17.07
CA ILE A 243 -12.01 8.51 16.04
C ILE A 243 -10.91 9.41 15.46
N LYS A 244 -9.66 8.97 15.55
CA LYS A 244 -8.54 9.63 14.86
C LYS A 244 -8.46 9.11 13.43
N LEU A 245 -8.08 9.99 12.51
CA LEU A 245 -7.99 9.65 11.10
C LEU A 245 -6.54 9.74 10.63
N TRP A 246 -5.96 8.59 10.28
CA TRP A 246 -4.62 8.51 9.71
C TRP A 246 -4.64 8.67 8.19
N PRO A 247 -3.55 9.19 7.59
CA PRO A 247 -3.44 9.30 6.14
C PRO A 247 -3.51 7.91 5.46
N PRO A 248 -3.86 7.87 4.17
CA PRO A 248 -3.77 6.65 3.37
C PRO A 248 -2.37 6.03 3.43
N LEU A 249 -2.29 4.72 3.22
CA LEU A 249 -1.01 4.04 3.07
C LEU A 249 -0.51 4.14 1.63
N SER A 250 0.80 4.27 1.47
CA SER A 250 1.45 4.14 0.17
C SER A 250 1.09 2.80 -0.52
N PRO A 251 0.79 2.81 -1.82
CA PRO A 251 0.93 3.95 -2.75
C PRO A 251 -0.32 4.84 -2.88
N LEU A 252 -1.42 4.54 -2.17
CA LEU A 252 -2.70 5.24 -2.32
C LEU A 252 -2.70 6.64 -1.70
N ASP A 253 -1.67 6.98 -0.94
CA ASP A 253 -1.39 8.33 -0.43
C ASP A 253 -1.08 9.35 -1.54
N ARG A 254 -0.72 8.88 -2.73
CA ARG A 254 -0.46 9.70 -3.93
C ARG A 254 -1.70 10.02 -4.76
N LEU A 255 -2.86 9.46 -4.42
CA LEU A 255 -4.09 9.79 -5.11
C LEU A 255 -4.53 11.23 -4.76
N PRO A 256 -5.15 11.95 -5.71
CA PRO A 256 -5.67 13.29 -5.46
C PRO A 256 -6.62 13.30 -4.27
N TRP A 257 -6.52 14.35 -3.46
CA TRP A 257 -7.45 14.55 -2.34
C TRP A 257 -8.79 15.04 -2.85
N LEU A 258 -9.87 14.59 -2.22
CA LEU A 258 -11.21 15.05 -2.50
C LEU A 258 -11.27 16.59 -2.38
N PRO A 259 -11.94 17.28 -3.31
CA PRO A 259 -11.96 18.73 -3.33
C PRO A 259 -12.70 19.26 -2.10
N THR A 260 -12.12 20.27 -1.47
CA THR A 260 -12.70 20.93 -0.30
C THR A 260 -13.75 21.94 -0.71
N GLU A 261 -14.82 22.05 0.07
CA GLU A 261 -15.81 23.12 -0.10
C GLU A 261 -15.14 24.47 0.17
N GLN A 262 -15.13 25.37 -0.82
CA GLN A 262 -14.70 26.75 -0.60
C GLN A 262 -15.74 27.42 0.31
N LYS A 263 -15.48 27.47 1.62
CA LYS A 263 -16.22 28.36 2.51
C LYS A 263 -16.07 29.79 1.98
N SER A 264 -17.15 30.35 1.48
CA SER A 264 -17.23 31.77 1.16
C SER A 264 -16.87 32.56 2.42
N PRO A 265 -16.05 33.63 2.34
CA PRO A 265 -15.71 34.40 3.52
C PRO A 265 -16.98 35.04 4.06
N GLU A 266 -17.46 34.56 5.21
CA GLU A 266 -18.51 35.25 5.95
C GLU A 266 -18.03 36.68 6.24
N LEU A 267 -18.85 37.62 5.80
CA LEU A 267 -18.73 39.04 6.03
C LEU A 267 -18.55 39.27 7.53
N VAL A 268 -17.33 39.54 7.98
CA VAL A 268 -17.08 40.06 9.33
C VAL A 268 -17.60 41.49 9.34
N THR A 269 -18.87 41.66 9.72
CA THR A 269 -19.39 42.96 10.11
C THR A 269 -18.78 43.33 11.46
N SER A 270 -17.88 44.30 11.40
CA SER A 270 -17.27 45.00 12.51
C SER A 270 -18.30 45.69 13.40
N THR A 271 -18.08 45.67 14.72
CA THR A 271 -18.16 46.85 15.61
C THR A 271 -17.53 46.48 16.96
N ALA A 272 -16.28 46.90 17.20
CA ALA A 272 -15.88 48.07 18.02
C ALA A 272 -16.09 47.85 19.54
N GLY A 273 -15.08 47.96 20.42
CA GLY A 273 -13.67 48.29 20.27
C GLY A 273 -12.99 48.36 21.64
N LYS A 274 -11.65 48.50 21.65
CA LYS A 274 -10.89 49.45 22.47
C LYS A 274 -9.40 49.38 22.11
N GLN A 275 -8.87 50.56 21.78
CA GLN A 275 -7.46 50.96 21.59
C GLN A 275 -6.67 50.69 22.90
N SER A 276 -5.34 50.64 23.00
CA SER A 276 -4.15 51.14 22.27
C SER A 276 -2.97 50.21 22.69
N GLU A 277 -1.80 50.11 22.04
CA GLU A 277 -0.80 51.15 21.78
C GLU A 277 0.38 50.53 20.98
N ALA A 278 1.12 51.37 20.24
CA ALA A 278 2.03 50.99 19.15
C ALA A 278 3.54 51.01 19.50
N ALA A 279 4.34 50.17 18.83
CA ALA A 279 5.74 50.42 18.42
C ALA A 279 6.20 49.27 17.46
N VAL A 280 6.26 49.46 16.14
CA VAL A 280 7.40 49.97 15.33
C VAL A 280 8.62 49.02 15.27
N VAL A 281 8.70 48.30 14.12
CA VAL A 281 9.91 48.05 13.30
C VAL A 281 11.03 47.14 13.87
N ASN A 282 11.28 45.95 13.29
CA ASN A 282 12.22 45.75 12.16
C ASN A 282 12.37 44.26 11.73
N LYS A 283 12.75 44.08 10.47
CA LYS A 283 13.13 42.84 9.77
C LYS A 283 14.52 42.31 10.18
N SER A 284 14.84 41.11 9.66
CA SER A 284 16.15 40.41 9.52
C SER A 284 16.36 39.29 10.55
N SER A 285 16.33 38.00 10.20
CA SER A 285 17.18 37.13 9.34
C SER A 285 18.49 36.65 9.99
N HIS A 286 18.49 35.37 10.41
CA HIS A 286 19.63 34.42 10.57
C HIS A 286 20.79 34.84 11.52
N PRO A 287 21.67 33.97 12.08
CA PRO A 287 22.28 32.82 11.40
C PRO A 287 22.79 31.62 12.25
N VAL A 288 23.32 30.66 11.49
CA VAL A 288 24.27 29.58 11.81
C VAL A 288 25.58 30.13 12.37
N ALA A 289 26.25 29.39 13.28
CA ALA A 289 27.70 29.49 13.47
C ALA A 289 28.31 28.18 13.99
N ASN A 290 29.39 27.77 13.32
CA ASN A 290 30.28 26.66 13.62
C ASN A 290 31.55 27.17 14.33
N GLY A 291 32.06 26.41 15.31
CA GLY A 291 33.49 26.14 15.53
C GLY A 291 34.38 27.18 16.22
N ALA A 292 35.02 26.77 17.33
CA ALA A 292 36.42 27.08 17.66
C ALA A 292 36.97 26.16 18.77
N VAL A 293 38.28 25.93 18.66
CA VAL A 293 39.18 24.94 19.26
C VAL A 293 39.76 25.37 20.62
N LEU A 294 40.19 24.42 21.47
CA LEU A 294 41.31 24.41 22.47
C LEU A 294 40.90 23.39 23.57
N GLY A 295 41.64 22.38 24.03
CA GLY A 295 43.04 21.98 23.96
C GLY A 295 43.46 21.46 25.35
N LYS A 296 44.03 20.25 25.41
CA LYS A 296 44.93 19.66 26.45
C LYS A 296 44.41 18.58 27.42
N THR A 297 45.15 17.46 27.32
CA THR A 297 45.78 16.62 28.36
C THR A 297 45.01 15.48 29.04
N ALA A 298 45.72 14.35 29.06
CA ALA A 298 45.36 13.00 29.47
C ALA A 298 45.43 12.76 30.99
N THR A 299 44.72 11.74 31.47
CA THR A 299 45.23 10.72 32.41
C THR A 299 44.32 9.50 32.44
N THR A 300 44.97 8.34 32.50
CA THR A 300 44.52 6.94 32.47
C THR A 300 44.09 6.39 33.85
N SER A 301 43.12 5.46 33.89
CA SER A 301 43.12 4.19 34.67
C SER A 301 41.74 3.52 34.62
N GLU A 302 41.57 2.38 33.92
CA GLU A 302 41.39 1.00 34.47
C GLU A 302 39.95 0.70 34.99
N LEU A 303 39.28 -0.46 34.84
CA LEU A 303 39.48 -1.78 34.21
C LEU A 303 38.11 -2.54 34.27
N ASN A 304 38.04 -3.68 33.57
CA ASN A 304 37.00 -4.73 33.50
C ASN A 304 35.93 -4.61 32.40
N SER A 305 36.08 -5.24 31.21
CA SER A 305 36.30 -6.66 30.83
C SER A 305 35.03 -7.52 30.93
N ASN A 306 34.39 -7.78 29.78
CA ASN A 306 34.03 -9.15 29.40
C ASN A 306 33.94 -9.28 27.87
N ASN A 307 34.87 -10.09 27.34
CA ASN A 307 35.14 -10.36 25.94
C ASN A 307 34.12 -11.32 25.32
N GLY A 308 33.56 -10.93 24.16
CA GLY A 308 33.11 -11.84 23.11
C GLY A 308 34.07 -11.70 21.93
N SER A 309 34.77 -12.78 21.60
CA SER A 309 35.90 -12.86 20.67
C SER A 309 35.64 -12.17 19.32
N LYS A 310 36.36 -11.08 19.05
CA LYS A 310 36.49 -10.48 17.71
C LYS A 310 37.78 -11.02 17.08
N GLN A 311 37.66 -11.84 16.05
CA GLN A 311 38.81 -12.28 15.29
C GLN A 311 39.11 -11.24 14.20
N ASN A 312 40.31 -10.65 14.24
CA ASN A 312 40.76 -9.64 13.28
C ASN A 312 41.38 -10.32 12.06
N TYR A 313 40.99 -9.90 10.86
CA TYR A 313 41.67 -10.24 9.60
C TYR A 313 42.14 -8.96 8.89
N LEU A 314 43.33 -9.03 8.31
CA LEU A 314 43.96 -7.95 7.55
C LEU A 314 43.52 -8.04 6.08
N ASP A 315 43.04 -6.93 5.51
CA ASP A 315 42.96 -6.77 4.06
C ASP A 315 44.35 -6.39 3.50
N ASN A 316 44.56 -6.56 2.18
CA ASN A 316 45.78 -6.26 1.44
C ASN A 316 46.24 -4.79 1.52
N ASN A 317 45.48 -3.91 2.19
CA ASN A 317 45.82 -2.53 2.51
C ASN A 317 45.92 -2.24 4.03
N GLY A 318 46.06 -3.26 4.88
CA GLY A 318 46.37 -3.09 6.31
C GLY A 318 45.28 -2.44 7.17
N SER A 319 44.06 -2.30 6.66
CA SER A 319 42.93 -1.74 7.42
C SER A 319 42.06 -2.85 8.02
N THR A 320 41.82 -2.78 9.34
CA THR A 320 40.93 -3.72 10.06
C THR A 320 39.47 -3.45 9.72
N VAL A 321 38.87 -4.24 8.82
CA VAL A 321 37.44 -4.19 8.55
C VAL A 321 36.73 -5.13 9.53
N LEU A 322 36.02 -4.57 10.51
CA LEU A 322 35.10 -5.35 11.34
C LEU A 322 33.95 -5.84 10.45
N LYS A 323 33.97 -7.12 10.07
CA LYS A 323 32.87 -7.72 9.31
C LYS A 323 31.66 -7.83 10.24
N SER A 324 30.62 -7.01 10.02
CA SER A 324 29.38 -7.10 10.77
C SER A 324 28.64 -8.39 10.41
N LYS A 325 28.22 -9.17 11.41
CA LYS A 325 27.41 -10.39 11.22
C LYS A 325 26.07 -10.06 10.55
N TYR A 326 25.56 -10.99 9.74
CA TYR A 326 24.22 -10.87 9.17
C TYR A 326 23.18 -11.21 10.24
N LEU A 327 22.27 -10.28 10.52
CA LEU A 327 21.20 -10.52 11.48
C LEU A 327 20.06 -11.27 10.80
N ILE A 328 19.85 -12.52 11.21
CA ILE A 328 18.74 -13.36 10.76
C ILE A 328 17.67 -13.36 11.85
N ILE A 329 16.43 -13.05 11.49
CA ILE A 329 15.29 -13.25 12.39
C ILE A 329 14.53 -14.50 11.95
N CYS A 330 14.30 -15.44 12.85
CA CYS A 330 13.49 -16.63 12.59
C CYS A 330 12.20 -16.60 13.39
N ILE A 331 11.06 -16.76 12.72
CA ILE A 331 9.73 -16.81 13.32
C ILE A 331 9.15 -18.20 13.05
N ASP A 332 8.99 -18.98 14.11
CA ASP A 332 8.42 -20.33 14.07
C ASP A 332 7.93 -20.67 15.49
N ASP A 333 6.73 -21.22 15.64
CA ASP A 333 6.16 -21.61 16.93
C ASP A 333 6.74 -22.95 17.44
N SER A 334 7.46 -23.70 16.59
CA SER A 334 8.19 -24.91 16.96
C SER A 334 9.59 -24.60 17.49
N LYS A 335 9.77 -24.79 18.80
CA LYS A 335 11.09 -24.67 19.44
C LYS A 335 12.16 -25.56 18.77
N ALA A 336 11.79 -26.79 18.41
CA ALA A 336 12.70 -27.73 17.74
C ALA A 336 13.16 -27.23 16.37
N MET A 337 12.30 -26.53 15.62
CA MET A 337 12.70 -25.93 14.34
C MET A 337 13.66 -24.76 14.52
N LEU A 338 13.42 -23.92 15.54
CA LEU A 338 14.31 -22.81 15.89
C LEU A 338 15.71 -23.32 16.28
N GLU A 339 15.78 -24.33 17.16
CA GLU A 339 17.04 -24.99 17.57
C GLU A 339 17.76 -25.64 16.37
N LYS A 340 17.00 -26.24 15.45
CA LYS A 340 17.55 -26.83 14.22
C LYS A 340 18.18 -25.76 13.32
N ILE A 341 17.48 -24.64 13.08
CA ILE A 341 18.00 -23.53 12.27
C ILE A 341 19.25 -22.93 12.95
N GLU A 342 19.23 -22.75 14.27
CA GLU A 342 20.38 -22.28 15.03
C GLU A 342 21.60 -23.20 14.84
N SER A 343 21.41 -24.53 14.88
CA SER A 343 22.50 -25.49 14.64
C SER A 343 23.08 -25.45 13.22
N TYR A 344 22.36 -24.87 12.26
CA TYR A 344 22.81 -24.76 10.87
C TYR A 344 23.62 -23.50 10.61
N LEU A 345 23.41 -22.44 11.39
CA LEU A 345 24.06 -21.15 11.18
C LEU A 345 25.42 -21.08 11.89
N ASP A 346 26.41 -20.57 11.17
CA ASP A 346 27.72 -20.30 11.76
C ASP A 346 27.65 -19.01 12.61
N PRO A 347 27.91 -19.10 13.92
CA PRO A 347 27.83 -17.95 14.81
C PRO A 347 28.85 -16.86 14.46
N ASP A 348 29.93 -17.15 13.72
CA ASP A 348 30.92 -16.16 13.32
C ASP A 348 30.43 -15.26 12.17
N TYR A 349 29.47 -15.73 11.38
CA TYR A 349 28.93 -15.00 10.22
C TYR A 349 27.49 -14.51 10.41
N PHE A 350 26.69 -15.22 11.22
CA PHE A 350 25.28 -14.93 11.42
C PHE A 350 24.96 -14.66 12.89
N GLU A 351 24.13 -13.65 13.13
CA GLU A 351 23.46 -13.48 14.41
C GLU A 351 22.00 -13.93 14.23
N LEU A 352 21.57 -14.99 14.94
CA LEU A 352 20.19 -15.44 14.91
C LEU A 352 19.40 -14.82 16.07
N LYS A 353 18.20 -14.29 15.77
CA LYS A 353 17.17 -13.96 16.76
C LYS A 353 15.91 -14.74 16.47
N THR A 354 15.40 -15.43 17.47
CA THR A 354 14.21 -16.27 17.33
C THR A 354 12.99 -15.59 17.93
N ILE A 355 11.83 -15.83 17.32
CA ILE A 355 10.53 -15.31 17.75
C ILE A 355 9.53 -16.47 17.69
N MET A 356 9.15 -16.98 18.87
CA MET A 356 8.18 -18.07 18.99
C MET A 356 6.73 -17.60 18.91
N ASP A 357 6.46 -16.36 19.33
CA ASP A 357 5.11 -15.79 19.37
C ASP A 357 4.92 -14.88 18.15
N PRO A 358 4.19 -15.33 17.11
CA PRO A 358 4.06 -14.59 15.85
C PRO A 358 3.29 -13.27 16.03
N VAL A 359 2.46 -13.13 17.07
CA VAL A 359 1.77 -11.87 17.38
C VAL A 359 2.77 -10.80 17.83
N LYS A 360 3.86 -11.20 18.48
CA LYS A 360 4.96 -10.30 18.88
C LYS A 360 6.00 -10.09 17.79
N ALA A 361 5.85 -10.72 16.63
CA ALA A 361 6.85 -10.66 15.56
C ALA A 361 7.05 -9.23 15.06
N ILE A 362 5.96 -8.50 14.78
CA ILE A 362 6.04 -7.14 14.25
C ILE A 362 6.76 -6.21 15.23
N SER A 363 6.37 -6.20 16.52
CA SER A 363 6.98 -5.31 17.51
C SER A 363 8.47 -5.62 17.72
N LYS A 364 8.85 -6.91 17.75
CA LYS A 364 10.25 -7.33 17.90
C LYS A 364 11.08 -7.02 16.66
N ILE A 365 10.54 -7.26 15.46
CA ILE A 365 11.22 -6.97 14.19
C ILE A 365 11.41 -5.46 14.03
N CYS A 366 10.42 -4.62 14.37
CA CYS A 366 10.53 -3.15 14.27
C CYS A 366 11.73 -2.56 15.03
N THR A 367 12.19 -3.22 16.10
CA THR A 367 13.35 -2.76 16.87
C THR A 367 14.70 -3.20 16.29
N LYS A 368 14.70 -3.95 15.18
CA LYS A 368 15.88 -4.59 14.59
C LYS A 368 15.89 -4.34 13.07
N LYS A 369 17.07 -4.20 12.47
CA LYS A 369 17.24 -4.14 11.00
C LYS A 369 17.78 -5.49 10.51
N PRO A 370 16.94 -6.53 10.43
CA PRO A 370 17.39 -7.84 9.98
C PRO A 370 17.91 -7.76 8.55
N SER A 371 18.95 -8.54 8.28
CA SER A 371 19.43 -8.78 6.92
C SER A 371 18.51 -9.75 6.17
N LEU A 372 17.84 -10.66 6.87
CA LEU A 372 16.89 -11.63 6.32
C LEU A 372 15.94 -12.15 7.40
N VAL A 373 14.73 -12.53 6.99
CA VAL A 373 13.74 -13.19 7.86
C VAL A 373 13.45 -14.60 7.36
N LEU A 374 13.51 -15.57 8.25
CA LEU A 374 12.99 -16.93 8.07
C LEU A 374 11.62 -17.00 8.76
N MET A 375 10.59 -17.45 8.07
CA MET A 375 9.21 -17.39 8.58
C MET A 375 8.45 -18.68 8.29
N ASP A 376 7.93 -19.32 9.33
CA ASP A 376 7.02 -20.45 9.17
C ASP A 376 5.66 -20.01 8.58
N ILE A 377 5.05 -20.87 7.78
CA ILE A 377 3.71 -20.61 7.21
C ILE A 377 2.59 -20.95 8.20
N SER A 378 2.74 -22.08 8.89
CA SER A 378 1.69 -22.76 9.63
C SER A 378 1.75 -22.43 11.12
N MET A 379 1.62 -21.14 11.44
CA MET A 379 1.65 -20.66 12.81
C MET A 379 0.24 -20.43 13.39
N PRO A 380 0.04 -20.65 14.70
CA PRO A 380 -1.18 -20.28 15.41
C PRO A 380 -1.44 -18.78 15.34
N THR A 381 -2.71 -18.37 15.42
CA THR A 381 -3.21 -16.98 15.45
C THR A 381 -3.04 -16.17 14.17
N ILE A 382 -1.85 -16.16 13.55
CA ILE A 382 -1.58 -15.45 12.29
C ILE A 382 -0.76 -16.34 11.36
N SER A 383 -1.24 -16.49 10.11
CA SER A 383 -0.50 -17.25 9.12
C SER A 383 0.76 -16.52 8.67
N GLY A 384 1.82 -17.27 8.36
CA GLY A 384 3.06 -16.67 7.83
C GLY A 384 2.83 -15.89 6.54
N ASN A 385 1.90 -16.33 5.67
CA ASN A 385 1.56 -15.59 4.45
C ASN A 385 0.97 -14.21 4.76
N SER A 386 0.08 -14.12 5.74
CA SER A 386 -0.48 -12.85 6.21
C SER A 386 0.59 -11.95 6.82
N LEU A 387 1.45 -12.52 7.68
CA LEU A 387 2.53 -11.77 8.33
C LEU A 387 3.59 -11.27 7.33
N CYS A 388 3.99 -12.10 6.36
CA CYS A 388 4.86 -11.73 5.26
C CYS A 388 4.28 -10.56 4.46
N SER A 389 2.99 -10.64 4.10
CA SER A 389 2.29 -9.57 3.38
C SER A 389 2.29 -8.26 4.16
N ILE A 390 2.10 -8.30 5.48
CA ILE A 390 2.13 -7.12 6.36
C ILE A 390 3.54 -6.51 6.38
N LEU A 391 4.58 -7.33 6.60
CA LEU A 391 5.97 -6.86 6.63
C LEU A 391 6.38 -6.25 5.28
N LYS A 392 6.01 -6.88 4.17
CA LYS A 392 6.35 -6.39 2.83
C LYS A 392 5.66 -5.09 2.43
N ARG A 393 4.54 -4.75 3.08
CA ARG A 393 3.87 -3.45 2.92
C ARG A 393 4.54 -2.33 3.75
N SER A 394 5.38 -2.67 4.73
CA SER A 394 6.10 -1.68 5.54
C SER A 394 7.33 -1.15 4.80
N TYR A 395 7.50 0.18 4.76
CA TYR A 395 8.69 0.81 4.18
C TYR A 395 9.99 0.30 4.81
N MET A 396 9.97 -0.04 6.10
CA MET A 396 11.16 -0.53 6.82
C MET A 396 11.57 -1.95 6.41
N PHE A 397 10.64 -2.78 5.90
CA PHE A 397 10.86 -4.21 5.68
C PHE A 397 10.57 -4.69 4.25
N LYS A 398 10.03 -3.83 3.38
CA LYS A 398 9.73 -4.15 1.98
C LYS A 398 10.92 -4.77 1.24
N ASP A 399 12.13 -4.29 1.52
CA ASP A 399 13.37 -4.72 0.85
C ASP A 399 14.08 -5.85 1.61
N VAL A 400 13.69 -6.15 2.85
CA VAL A 400 14.29 -7.25 3.63
C VAL A 400 13.81 -8.59 3.06
N PRO A 401 14.69 -9.49 2.61
CA PRO A 401 14.28 -10.80 2.08
C PRO A 401 13.58 -11.63 3.17
N ILE A 402 12.44 -12.21 2.82
CA ILE A 402 11.67 -13.13 3.68
C ILE A 402 11.63 -14.50 2.99
N ILE A 403 12.13 -15.53 3.67
CA ILE A 403 12.09 -16.91 3.19
C ILE A 403 11.02 -17.65 3.97
N MET A 404 10.03 -18.16 3.25
CA MET A 404 8.93 -18.90 3.84
C MET A 404 9.32 -20.36 4.04
N ILE A 405 9.08 -20.90 5.23
CA ILE A 405 9.37 -22.28 5.59
C ILE A 405 8.04 -23.00 5.80
N SER A 406 7.83 -24.14 5.15
CA SER A 406 6.51 -24.79 5.13
C SER A 406 6.60 -26.31 5.19
N SER A 407 5.73 -26.93 5.98
CA SER A 407 5.50 -28.38 5.97
C SER A 407 4.64 -28.84 4.79
N ASN A 408 3.93 -27.93 4.14
CA ASN A 408 3.05 -28.26 3.02
C ASN A 408 3.83 -28.14 1.71
N THR A 409 4.02 -29.28 1.04
CA THR A 409 4.72 -29.37 -0.23
C THR A 409 3.81 -28.98 -1.39
N GLY A 410 4.43 -28.59 -2.52
CA GLY A 410 3.74 -28.44 -3.79
C GLY A 410 3.60 -27.01 -4.30
N ALA A 411 3.44 -26.89 -5.62
CA ALA A 411 3.51 -25.63 -6.36
C ALA A 411 2.52 -24.56 -5.88
N LEU A 412 1.34 -24.96 -5.37
CA LEU A 412 0.32 -24.04 -4.88
C LEU A 412 0.77 -23.29 -3.62
N ASN A 413 1.46 -23.95 -2.69
CA ASN A 413 1.90 -23.32 -1.44
C ASN A 413 3.08 -22.38 -1.69
N LYS A 414 3.99 -22.77 -2.58
CA LYS A 414 5.06 -21.92 -3.06
C LYS A 414 4.53 -20.65 -3.73
N ALA A 415 3.52 -20.79 -4.61
CA ALA A 415 2.88 -19.65 -5.24
C ALA A 415 2.22 -18.69 -4.22
N LYS A 416 1.54 -19.23 -3.20
CA LYS A 416 0.95 -18.41 -2.12
C LYS A 416 2.01 -17.61 -1.34
N ALA A 417 3.15 -18.21 -1.05
CA ALA A 417 4.26 -17.53 -0.40
C ALA A 417 4.82 -16.40 -1.28
N GLU A 418 5.03 -16.65 -2.58
CA GLU A 418 5.52 -15.65 -3.53
C GLU A 418 4.54 -14.46 -3.65
N VAL A 419 3.22 -14.72 -3.72
CA VAL A 419 2.17 -13.67 -3.73
C VAL A 419 2.21 -12.82 -2.45
N SER A 420 2.55 -13.42 -1.32
CA SER A 420 2.72 -12.71 -0.04
C SER A 420 3.96 -11.82 -0.01
N GLY A 421 4.75 -11.81 -1.08
CA GLY A 421 5.99 -11.04 -1.21
C GLY A 421 7.23 -11.78 -0.71
N ALA A 422 7.16 -13.09 -0.48
CA ALA A 422 8.33 -13.87 -0.09
C ALA A 422 9.43 -13.83 -1.17
N ALA A 423 10.68 -13.71 -0.74
CA ALA A 423 11.84 -13.74 -1.62
C ALA A 423 12.23 -15.18 -1.98
N GLY A 424 11.90 -16.15 -1.11
CA GLY A 424 12.19 -17.56 -1.32
C GLY A 424 11.28 -18.47 -0.50
N TYR A 425 11.40 -19.77 -0.75
CA TYR A 425 10.56 -20.81 -0.16
C TYR A 425 11.41 -22.05 0.15
N LEU A 426 11.23 -22.61 1.34
CA LEU A 426 11.96 -23.77 1.83
C LEU A 426 10.98 -24.81 2.39
N GLU A 427 10.95 -26.00 1.78
CA GLU A 427 10.09 -27.10 2.22
C GLU A 427 10.69 -27.85 3.40
N LYS A 428 9.88 -28.15 4.42
CA LYS A 428 10.24 -29.03 5.52
C LYS A 428 9.98 -30.50 5.08
N PRO A 429 10.88 -31.44 5.41
CA PRO A 429 12.19 -31.23 6.03
C PRO A 429 13.24 -30.72 5.04
N PHE A 430 14.10 -29.81 5.49
CA PHE A 430 15.25 -29.30 4.72
C PHE A 430 16.60 -29.64 5.38
N SER A 431 17.64 -29.65 4.55
CA SER A 431 19.04 -29.82 4.94
C SER A 431 19.75 -28.48 5.20
N LYS A 432 20.89 -28.52 5.88
CA LYS A 432 21.77 -27.34 6.08
C LYS A 432 22.15 -26.70 4.75
N VAL A 433 22.52 -27.49 3.75
CA VAL A 433 22.91 -27.02 2.41
C VAL A 433 21.78 -26.22 1.75
N GLN A 434 20.54 -26.70 1.82
CA GLN A 434 19.38 -26.00 1.23
C GLN A 434 19.14 -24.63 1.89
N LEU A 435 19.23 -24.55 3.22
CA LEU A 435 19.11 -23.28 3.94
C LEU A 435 20.24 -22.32 3.55
N MET A 436 21.50 -22.80 3.56
CA MET A 436 22.66 -21.98 3.24
C MET A 436 22.63 -21.42 1.81
N ASN A 437 22.17 -22.20 0.83
CA ASN A 437 22.02 -21.73 -0.56
C ASN A 437 21.01 -20.58 -0.68
N LEU A 438 19.91 -20.62 0.09
CA LEU A 438 18.94 -19.53 0.13
C LEU A 438 19.53 -18.28 0.80
N LEU A 439 20.25 -18.45 1.90
CA LEU A 439 20.92 -17.33 2.57
C LEU A 439 21.95 -16.68 1.65
N ASP A 440 22.77 -17.47 0.96
CA ASP A 440 23.74 -16.98 -0.02
C ASP A 440 23.09 -16.16 -1.13
N THR A 441 22.08 -16.74 -1.77
CA THR A 441 21.32 -16.11 -2.87
C THR A 441 20.76 -14.74 -2.47
N HIS A 442 20.22 -14.61 -1.27
CA HIS A 442 19.48 -13.42 -0.85
C HIS A 442 20.32 -12.40 -0.07
N LEU A 443 21.40 -12.83 0.57
CA LEU A 443 22.35 -11.93 1.25
C LEU A 443 23.52 -11.52 0.34
N LYS A 444 23.60 -12.09 -0.88
CA LYS A 444 24.71 -11.91 -1.83
C LYS A 444 26.04 -12.16 -1.14
N LEU A 445 26.13 -13.28 -0.43
CA LEU A 445 27.36 -13.63 0.24
C LEU A 445 28.39 -13.94 -0.87
N ASN A 446 29.59 -13.35 -0.81
CA ASN A 446 30.66 -13.71 -1.74
C ASN A 446 31.24 -15.08 -1.29
N MET A 447 30.47 -16.16 -1.48
CA MET A 447 30.74 -17.51 -1.00
C MET A 447 31.67 -18.27 -1.95
N ASN A 448 32.90 -17.79 -2.15
CA ASN A 448 34.01 -18.62 -2.65
C ASN A 448 34.79 -19.28 -1.49
N ARG A 449 34.15 -19.52 -0.34
CA ARG A 449 34.87 -19.84 0.92
C ARG A 449 34.26 -20.94 1.80
N PHE A 450 33.28 -21.70 1.31
CA PHE A 450 32.65 -22.80 2.06
C PHE A 450 32.70 -24.12 1.29
N GLU A 451 33.83 -24.38 0.63
CA GLU A 451 34.24 -25.74 0.22
C GLU A 451 34.99 -26.44 1.35
#